data_AF-R9KRI6-F1
#
_entry.id   AF-R9KRI6-F1
#
_cell.length_a   1.000
_cell.length_b   1.000
_cell.length_c   1.000
_cell.angle_alpha   90.00
_cell.angle_beta   90.00
_cell.angle_gamma   90.00
#
_symmetry.space_group_name_H-M   'P 1'
#
loop_
_entity.id
_entity.type
_entity.pdbx_description
1 polymer ?
#
loop_
_entity_poly.entity_id
_entity_poly.type
_entity_poly.pdbx_seq_one_letter_code
_entity_poly.pdbx_strand_id
1 'polypeptide(L)'
;MENEEKRMISSYEVIQSIHIGKKEVVFGIDEKEKYPFLVCDCTYDNPLSAEWVTDAVGSDDYLEAMQIFTDRVQEQIGLVRAEQEQFKFDMTPFTIDDCIPDNKNDSIVGKVVAINAEVNRYEYRHSAYQLVLVDGGHGARGGRGQAVFGTSLADGKHARWERYDVLGEIKPEKMPDWAKEALTKIQTQEKAKKQKSREER
;
A
#
# COMPACT_ATOMS: atom_id res chain seq x y z
N MET A 1 14.79 -24.61 18.66
CA MET A 1 15.27 -23.78 17.54
C MET A 1 14.30 -24.06 16.41
N GLU A 2 13.33 -23.17 16.24
CA GLU A 2 12.37 -23.28 15.15
C GLU A 2 13.17 -23.16 13.84
N ASN A 3 12.97 -24.11 12.95
CA ASN A 3 13.55 -24.07 11.61
C ASN A 3 12.76 -22.99 10.86
N GLU A 4 13.21 -21.73 10.94
CA GLU A 4 12.65 -20.66 10.12
C GLU A 4 12.71 -21.14 8.66
N GLU A 5 11.55 -21.30 8.04
CA GLU A 5 11.49 -21.68 6.63
C GLU A 5 12.22 -20.60 5.84
N LYS A 6 13.34 -20.99 5.22
CA LYS A 6 14.12 -20.12 4.35
C LYS A 6 13.21 -19.70 3.19
N ARG A 7 13.04 -18.39 3.00
CA ARG A 7 12.31 -17.87 1.85
C ARG A 7 13.09 -18.19 0.58
N MET A 8 12.43 -18.83 -0.38
CA MET A 8 13.02 -19.22 -1.66
C MET A 8 12.35 -18.47 -2.79
N ILE A 9 13.13 -17.96 -3.73
CA ILE A 9 12.65 -17.52 -5.04
C ILE A 9 13.21 -18.46 -6.09
N SER A 10 12.35 -19.29 -6.66
CA SER A 10 12.78 -20.44 -7.47
C SER A 10 13.71 -21.36 -6.65
N SER A 11 14.95 -21.59 -7.08
CA SER A 11 15.95 -22.35 -6.33
C SER A 11 16.87 -21.50 -5.42
N TYR A 12 16.76 -20.17 -5.48
CA TYR A 12 17.63 -19.25 -4.75
C TYR A 12 17.08 -18.96 -3.35
N GLU A 13 17.93 -19.11 -2.34
CA GLU A 13 17.63 -18.69 -0.96
C GLU A 13 17.71 -17.16 -0.87
N VAL A 14 16.64 -16.52 -0.40
CA VAL A 14 16.62 -15.07 -0.18
C VAL A 14 17.51 -14.74 1.03
N ILE A 15 18.61 -14.06 0.79
CA ILE A 15 19.58 -13.66 1.82
C ILE A 15 19.30 -12.25 2.32
N GLN A 16 18.91 -11.35 1.41
CA GLN A 16 18.58 -9.98 1.75
C GLN A 16 17.37 -9.53 0.92
N SER A 17 16.51 -8.74 1.55
CA SER A 17 15.51 -8.00 0.81
C SER A 17 15.25 -6.66 1.47
N ILE A 18 15.00 -5.65 0.64
CA ILE A 18 14.65 -4.29 1.07
C ILE A 18 13.38 -3.92 0.34
N HIS A 19 12.33 -3.66 1.11
CA HIS A 19 11.09 -3.14 0.57
C HIS A 19 11.03 -1.64 0.77
N ILE A 20 10.87 -0.93 -0.34
CA ILE A 20 10.75 0.51 -0.37
C ILE A 20 9.79 0.92 -1.49
N GLY A 21 8.81 1.72 -1.13
CA GLY A 21 7.74 2.09 -2.04
C GLY A 21 6.84 0.90 -2.37
N LYS A 22 6.65 0.63 -3.66
CA LYS A 22 5.72 -0.40 -4.17
C LYS A 22 6.39 -1.73 -4.53
N LYS A 23 7.72 -1.80 -4.35
CA LYS A 23 8.55 -2.94 -4.70
C LYS A 23 9.42 -3.38 -3.52
N GLU A 24 9.75 -4.65 -3.54
CA GLU A 24 10.82 -5.25 -2.76
C GLU A 24 11.96 -5.61 -3.69
N VAL A 25 13.15 -5.12 -3.43
CA VAL A 25 14.36 -5.58 -4.13
C VAL A 25 14.92 -6.75 -3.33
N VAL A 26 15.15 -7.87 -3.98
CA VAL A 26 15.55 -9.13 -3.36
C VAL A 26 16.91 -9.56 -3.91
N PHE A 27 17.78 -10.04 -3.02
CA PHE A 27 19.04 -10.69 -3.34
C PHE A 27 19.03 -12.11 -2.78
N GLY A 28 19.30 -13.09 -3.67
CA GLY A 28 19.30 -14.50 -3.32
C GLY A 28 20.52 -15.25 -3.85
N ILE A 29 20.79 -16.41 -3.25
CA ILE A 29 21.96 -17.23 -3.55
C ILE A 29 21.55 -18.69 -3.83
N ASP A 30 22.10 -19.27 -4.90
CA ASP A 30 22.14 -20.71 -5.15
C ASP A 30 23.50 -21.10 -5.73
N GLU A 31 24.42 -21.59 -4.89
CA GLU A 31 25.79 -21.97 -5.30
C GLU A 31 25.83 -23.12 -6.33
N LYS A 32 24.72 -23.81 -6.58
CA LYS A 32 24.63 -24.91 -7.56
C LYS A 32 24.31 -24.41 -8.96
N GLU A 33 23.79 -23.19 -9.09
CA GLU A 33 23.44 -22.59 -10.36
C GLU A 33 24.65 -22.03 -11.09
N LYS A 34 24.54 -21.90 -12.42
CA LYS A 34 25.61 -21.29 -13.23
C LYS A 34 25.88 -19.83 -12.82
N TYR A 35 24.82 -19.12 -12.44
CA TYR A 35 24.86 -17.74 -11.96
C TYR A 35 24.36 -17.72 -10.52
N PRO A 36 25.25 -17.93 -9.52
CA PRO A 36 24.84 -18.19 -8.15
C PRO A 36 24.18 -17.01 -7.44
N PHE A 37 24.27 -15.80 -7.97
CA PHE A 37 23.71 -14.59 -7.36
C PHE A 37 22.51 -14.10 -8.15
N LEU A 38 21.34 -14.05 -7.53
CA LEU A 38 20.11 -13.55 -8.12
C LEU A 38 19.75 -12.18 -7.52
N VAL A 39 19.43 -11.21 -8.37
CA VAL A 39 18.72 -9.99 -7.98
C VAL A 39 17.39 -9.92 -8.70
N CYS A 40 16.30 -9.68 -7.99
CA CYS A 40 14.98 -9.52 -8.59
C CYS A 40 14.12 -8.50 -7.83
N ASP A 41 13.04 -8.08 -8.48
CA ASP A 41 12.02 -7.22 -7.89
C ASP A 41 10.79 -8.05 -7.57
N CYS A 42 10.25 -7.92 -6.36
CA CYS A 42 9.02 -8.53 -5.92
C CYS A 42 7.94 -7.48 -5.69
N THR A 43 6.72 -7.77 -6.11
CA THR A 43 5.52 -7.01 -5.72
C THR A 43 4.38 -7.94 -5.37
N TYR A 44 3.48 -7.45 -4.54
CA TYR A 44 2.23 -8.11 -4.16
C TYR A 44 1.01 -7.37 -4.73
N ASP A 45 1.22 -6.29 -5.48
CA ASP A 45 0.17 -5.50 -6.14
C ASP A 45 -0.31 -6.23 -7.41
N ASN A 46 -0.95 -7.38 -7.19
CA ASN A 46 -1.60 -8.19 -8.21
C ASN A 46 -2.94 -8.75 -7.69
N PRO A 47 -3.85 -9.19 -8.58
CA PRO A 47 -5.19 -9.64 -8.18
C PRO A 47 -5.23 -10.80 -7.18
N LEU A 48 -4.14 -11.55 -7.03
CA LEU A 48 -4.04 -12.68 -6.11
C LEU A 48 -3.37 -12.31 -4.79
N SER A 49 -2.83 -11.08 -4.67
CA SER A 49 -1.99 -10.65 -3.53
C SER A 49 -0.83 -11.62 -3.26
N ALA A 50 -0.39 -12.35 -4.29
CA ALA A 50 0.66 -13.36 -4.20
C ALA A 50 2.02 -12.73 -4.53
N GLU A 51 3.11 -13.40 -4.16
CA GLU A 51 4.45 -12.95 -4.55
C GLU A 51 4.58 -12.98 -6.08
N TRP A 52 4.85 -11.83 -6.67
CA TRP A 52 5.08 -11.69 -8.11
C TRP A 52 6.50 -11.19 -8.35
N VAL A 53 7.34 -12.07 -8.91
CA VAL A 53 8.75 -11.82 -9.19
C VAL A 53 8.92 -11.28 -10.61
N THR A 54 9.68 -10.21 -10.74
CA THR A 54 10.00 -9.50 -11.99
C THR A 54 11.46 -9.13 -12.06
N ASP A 55 11.93 -8.77 -13.25
CA ASP A 55 13.27 -8.19 -13.48
C ASP A 55 14.41 -9.05 -12.88
N ALA A 56 14.28 -10.37 -12.97
CA ALA A 56 15.26 -11.31 -12.44
C ALA A 56 16.57 -11.28 -13.25
N VAL A 57 17.68 -11.05 -12.57
CA VAL A 57 19.04 -11.02 -13.15
C VAL A 57 19.93 -11.95 -12.33
N GLY A 58 20.52 -12.94 -12.99
CA GLY A 58 21.56 -13.79 -12.42
C GLY A 58 22.94 -13.25 -12.77
N SER A 59 23.87 -13.28 -11.82
CA SER A 59 25.30 -13.00 -12.02
C SER A 59 26.16 -14.06 -11.33
N ASP A 60 27.36 -14.28 -11.87
CA ASP A 60 28.43 -15.05 -11.25
C ASP A 60 29.47 -14.17 -10.52
N ASP A 61 29.32 -12.85 -10.59
CA ASP A 61 30.09 -11.87 -9.83
C ASP A 61 29.25 -11.28 -8.69
N TYR A 62 29.69 -11.55 -7.46
CA TYR A 62 29.04 -11.05 -6.25
C TYR A 62 28.95 -9.52 -6.21
N LEU A 63 30.02 -8.81 -6.61
CA LEU A 63 30.05 -7.35 -6.53
C LEU A 63 29.15 -6.72 -7.60
N GLU A 64 29.06 -7.33 -8.79
CA GLU A 64 28.10 -6.92 -9.82
C GLU A 64 26.67 -7.10 -9.31
N ALA A 65 26.33 -8.26 -8.75
CA ALA A 65 25.01 -8.52 -8.19
C ALA A 65 24.66 -7.52 -7.07
N MET A 66 25.60 -7.23 -6.16
CA MET A 66 25.39 -6.25 -5.11
C MET A 66 25.22 -4.82 -5.65
N GLN A 67 25.95 -4.44 -6.70
CA GLN A 67 25.78 -3.15 -7.36
C GLN A 67 24.35 -3.02 -7.91
N ILE A 68 23.87 -4.02 -8.66
CA ILE A 68 22.50 -4.06 -9.21
C ILE A 68 21.47 -3.95 -8.08
N PHE A 69 21.66 -4.70 -6.99
CA PHE A 69 20.77 -4.63 -5.83
C PHE A 69 20.71 -3.21 -5.25
N THR A 70 21.85 -2.58 -5.01
CA THR A 70 21.89 -1.23 -4.43
C THR A 70 21.35 -0.16 -5.38
N ASP A 71 21.59 -0.29 -6.69
CA ASP A 71 21.09 0.64 -7.70
C ASP A 71 19.56 0.61 -7.76
N ARG A 72 18.96 -0.58 -7.70
CA ARG A 72 17.50 -0.74 -7.68
C ARG A 72 16.88 -0.18 -6.40
N VAL A 73 17.52 -0.39 -5.25
CA VAL A 73 17.08 0.23 -3.99
C VAL A 73 17.14 1.76 -4.11
N GLN A 74 18.22 2.30 -4.68
CA GLN A 74 18.37 3.73 -4.91
C GLN A 74 17.32 4.28 -5.88
N GLU A 75 16.97 3.52 -6.93
CA GLU A 75 15.89 3.87 -7.85
C GLU A 75 14.54 3.96 -7.12
N GLN A 76 14.20 2.97 -6.29
CA GLN A 76 12.95 3.00 -5.51
C GLN A 76 12.92 4.18 -4.53
N ILE A 77 14.03 4.53 -3.88
CA ILE A 77 14.14 5.74 -3.06
C ILE A 77 13.80 6.99 -3.89
N GLY A 78 14.34 7.08 -5.10
CA GLY A 78 14.07 8.19 -6.02
C GLY A 78 12.60 8.29 -6.40
N LEU A 79 11.96 7.16 -6.73
CA LEU A 79 10.55 7.09 -7.07
C LEU A 79 9.65 7.53 -5.91
N VAL A 80 9.93 7.04 -4.69
CA VAL A 80 9.18 7.43 -3.49
C VAL A 80 9.31 8.91 -3.18
N ARG A 81 10.53 9.47 -3.30
CA ARG A 81 10.74 10.91 -3.13
C ARG A 81 9.95 11.73 -4.15
N ALA A 82 9.99 11.34 -5.42
CA ALA A 82 9.23 12.00 -6.48
C ALA A 82 7.70 11.87 -6.28
N GLU A 83 7.22 10.76 -5.71
CA GLU A 83 5.83 10.59 -5.30
C GLU A 83 5.46 11.57 -4.17
N GLN A 84 6.31 11.68 -3.14
CA GLN A 84 6.10 12.57 -2.00
C GLN A 84 6.15 14.06 -2.37
N GLU A 85 7.00 14.45 -3.33
CA GLU A 85 7.11 15.84 -3.81
C GLU A 85 5.81 16.39 -4.44
N GLN A 86 4.88 15.50 -4.80
CA GLN A 86 3.55 15.88 -5.31
C GLN A 86 2.69 16.49 -4.20
N PHE A 87 2.96 16.14 -2.94
CA PHE A 87 2.24 16.63 -1.77
C PHE A 87 2.85 17.95 -1.27
N LYS A 88 2.39 19.07 -1.86
CA LYS A 88 2.79 20.42 -1.47
C LYS A 88 2.00 20.96 -0.27
N PHE A 89 1.84 20.13 0.77
CA PHE A 89 1.07 20.45 1.98
C PHE A 89 1.70 19.82 3.22
N ASP A 90 1.17 20.15 4.40
CA ASP A 90 1.64 19.58 5.67
C ASP A 90 1.35 18.07 5.74
N MET A 91 2.43 17.29 5.75
CA MET A 91 2.41 15.84 5.81
C MET A 91 2.22 15.28 7.23
N THR A 92 2.06 16.13 8.25
CA THR A 92 1.81 15.71 9.63
C THR A 92 0.61 14.76 9.71
N PRO A 93 0.78 13.53 10.22
CA PRO A 93 -0.30 12.55 10.29
C PRO A 93 -1.52 13.05 11.07
N PHE A 94 -2.71 12.68 10.60
CA PHE A 94 -3.95 12.84 11.35
C PHE A 94 -3.94 11.93 12.57
N THR A 95 -4.54 12.43 13.65
CA THR A 95 -4.68 11.72 14.92
C THR A 95 -6.15 11.51 15.27
N ILE A 96 -6.42 10.81 16.37
CA ILE A 96 -7.78 10.61 16.89
C ILE A 96 -8.46 11.96 17.18
N ASP A 97 -7.70 12.99 17.58
CA ASP A 97 -8.22 14.33 17.88
C ASP A 97 -8.74 15.06 16.64
N ASP A 98 -8.26 14.69 15.45
CA ASP A 98 -8.72 15.23 14.17
C ASP A 98 -9.99 14.55 13.66
N CYS A 99 -10.45 13.50 14.36
CA CYS A 99 -11.56 12.64 13.93
C CYS A 99 -12.79 12.77 14.84
N ILE A 100 -13.95 12.49 14.25
CA ILE A 100 -15.15 12.11 14.99
C ILE A 100 -14.94 10.66 15.43
N PRO A 101 -14.97 10.36 16.75
CA PRO A 101 -14.65 9.03 17.25
C PRO A 101 -15.50 7.93 16.62
N ASP A 102 -14.84 6.82 16.33
CA ASP A 102 -15.50 5.68 15.73
C ASP A 102 -16.37 4.92 16.73
N ASN A 103 -17.68 4.85 16.46
CA ASN A 103 -18.56 3.91 17.14
C ASN A 103 -18.58 2.59 16.36
N LYS A 104 -17.96 1.54 16.90
CA LYS A 104 -17.83 0.23 16.23
C LYS A 104 -19.16 -0.47 15.92
N ASN A 105 -20.26 -0.03 16.54
CA ASN A 105 -21.60 -0.53 16.23
C ASN A 105 -22.23 0.17 15.02
N ASP A 106 -21.72 1.34 14.64
CA ASP A 106 -22.25 2.15 13.55
C ASP A 106 -21.51 1.92 12.23
N SER A 107 -22.23 2.12 11.14
CA SER A 107 -21.68 2.04 9.79
C SER A 107 -20.82 3.26 9.47
N ILE A 108 -19.64 3.01 8.91
CA ILE A 108 -18.77 4.04 8.30
C ILE A 108 -18.79 3.99 6.77
N VAL A 109 -19.61 3.13 6.16
CA VAL A 109 -19.78 3.11 4.70
C VAL A 109 -20.27 4.48 4.21
N GLY A 110 -19.60 5.01 3.18
CA GLY A 110 -19.85 6.33 2.59
C GLY A 110 -19.10 7.48 3.26
N LYS A 111 -18.37 7.21 4.36
CA LYS A 111 -17.60 8.21 5.10
C LYS A 111 -16.14 8.23 4.65
N VAL A 112 -15.50 9.37 4.84
CA VAL A 112 -14.04 9.47 4.76
C VAL A 112 -13.48 9.24 6.15
N VAL A 113 -12.69 8.19 6.29
CA VAL A 113 -12.04 7.83 7.56
C VAL A 113 -10.54 8.08 7.49
N ALA A 114 -9.95 8.39 8.63
CA ALA A 114 -8.50 8.39 8.78
C ALA A 114 -8.03 7.03 9.32
N ILE A 115 -7.08 6.42 8.63
CA ILE A 115 -6.40 5.19 9.06
C ILE A 115 -5.16 5.56 9.89
N ASN A 116 -4.84 4.74 10.89
CA ASN A 116 -3.61 4.87 11.65
C ASN A 116 -2.40 4.80 10.72
N ALA A 117 -1.59 5.86 10.72
CA ALA A 117 -0.40 5.95 9.87
C ALA A 117 0.60 4.82 10.15
N GLU A 118 0.64 4.27 11.37
CA GLU A 118 1.62 3.23 11.74
C GLU A 118 1.44 1.91 10.99
N VAL A 119 0.24 1.66 10.44
CA VAL A 119 -0.05 0.50 9.58
C VAL A 119 0.71 0.58 8.26
N ASN A 120 1.01 1.80 7.80
CA ASN A 120 1.80 2.02 6.60
C ASN A 120 3.30 1.83 6.87
N ARG A 121 4.05 1.51 5.81
CA ARG A 121 5.51 1.58 5.83
C ARG A 121 5.97 3.02 6.08
N TYR A 122 7.19 3.17 6.60
CA TYR A 122 7.73 4.44 7.07
C TYR A 122 7.60 5.59 6.06
N GLU A 123 7.86 5.30 4.78
CA GLU A 123 7.74 6.24 3.67
C GLU A 123 6.30 6.69 3.36
N TYR A 124 5.29 6.00 3.89
CA TYR A 124 3.87 6.29 3.69
C TYR A 124 3.14 6.66 5.00
N ARG A 125 3.88 6.92 6.09
CA ARG A 125 3.32 7.34 7.39
C ARG A 125 3.08 8.85 7.44
N HIS A 126 2.25 9.36 6.54
CA HIS A 126 1.88 10.77 6.49
C HIS A 126 0.44 11.00 6.04
N SER A 127 -0.08 12.21 6.29
CA SER A 127 -1.50 12.58 6.14
C SER A 127 -2.15 12.21 4.80
N ALA A 128 -1.38 12.31 3.71
CA ALA A 128 -1.85 11.99 2.37
C ALA A 128 -2.43 10.56 2.27
N TYR A 129 -1.73 9.57 2.84
CA TYR A 129 -2.06 8.14 2.71
C TYR A 129 -2.97 7.60 3.83
N GLN A 130 -3.51 8.47 4.69
CA GLN A 130 -4.41 8.04 5.77
C GLN A 130 -5.89 8.11 5.39
N LEU A 131 -6.27 8.94 4.41
CA LEU A 131 -7.68 9.22 4.13
C LEU A 131 -8.26 8.21 3.14
N VAL A 132 -9.32 7.52 3.55
CA VAL A 132 -9.99 6.47 2.77
C VAL A 132 -11.48 6.76 2.69
N LEU A 133 -12.05 6.77 1.48
CA LEU A 133 -13.49 6.71 1.28
C LEU A 133 -13.95 5.26 1.42
N VAL A 134 -14.72 4.96 2.46
CA VAL A 134 -15.19 3.59 2.73
C VAL A 134 -16.40 3.25 1.86
N ASP A 135 -16.38 2.09 1.21
CA ASP A 135 -17.48 1.61 0.37
C ASP A 135 -18.07 0.26 0.81
N GLY A 136 -17.40 -0.48 1.70
CA GLY A 136 -17.89 -1.80 2.10
C GLY A 136 -17.06 -2.55 3.13
N GLY A 137 -17.39 -3.83 3.28
CA GLY A 137 -16.80 -4.73 4.28
C GLY A 137 -17.70 -5.00 5.48
N HIS A 138 -17.46 -6.13 6.16
CA HIS A 138 -18.21 -6.51 7.36
C HIS A 138 -17.87 -5.62 8.55
N GLY A 139 -16.61 -5.20 8.68
CA GLY A 139 -16.19 -4.25 9.71
C GLY A 139 -16.67 -2.83 9.45
N ALA A 140 -16.94 -2.47 8.19
CA ALA A 140 -17.44 -1.13 7.86
C ALA A 140 -18.91 -0.90 8.25
N ARG A 141 -19.76 -1.94 8.24
CA ARG A 141 -21.22 -1.81 8.47
C ARG A 141 -21.63 -1.87 9.95
N GLY A 142 -20.69 -2.14 10.86
CA GLY A 142 -20.98 -2.48 12.24
C GLY A 142 -21.30 -3.98 12.39
N GLY A 143 -20.76 -4.63 13.44
CA GLY A 143 -21.00 -6.04 13.74
C GLY A 143 -19.73 -6.89 13.90
N ARG A 144 -19.87 -8.21 13.70
CA ARG A 144 -18.76 -9.18 13.84
C ARG A 144 -17.95 -9.25 12.55
N GLY A 145 -16.91 -8.43 12.45
CA GLY A 145 -15.93 -8.43 11.36
C GLY A 145 -15.02 -7.21 11.45
N GLN A 146 -13.82 -7.28 10.85
CA GLN A 146 -12.86 -6.18 10.87
C GLN A 146 -12.60 -5.59 9.48
N ALA A 147 -12.86 -6.33 8.40
CA ALA A 147 -12.58 -5.85 7.05
C ALA A 147 -13.36 -4.57 6.71
N VAL A 148 -12.62 -3.54 6.31
CA VAL A 148 -13.08 -2.26 5.75
C VAL A 148 -12.51 -2.14 4.34
N PHE A 149 -13.37 -2.06 3.34
CA PHE A 149 -12.99 -1.82 1.95
C PHE A 149 -13.27 -0.38 1.58
N GLY A 150 -12.38 0.22 0.78
CA GLY A 150 -12.53 1.60 0.36
C GLY A 150 -11.48 2.01 -0.65
N THR A 151 -11.56 3.27 -1.05
CA THR A 151 -10.64 3.90 -1.99
C THR A 151 -9.80 4.93 -1.27
N SER A 152 -8.47 4.81 -1.37
CA SER A 152 -7.52 5.81 -0.86
C SER A 152 -7.67 7.12 -1.62
N LEU A 153 -7.75 8.24 -0.91
CA LEU A 153 -7.86 9.56 -1.53
C LEU A 153 -6.53 10.04 -2.14
N ALA A 154 -5.40 9.45 -1.75
CA ALA A 154 -4.07 9.84 -2.22
C ALA A 154 -3.82 9.42 -3.68
N ASP A 155 -4.16 8.17 -3.99
CA ASP A 155 -3.81 7.50 -5.25
C ASP A 155 -5.02 6.89 -5.97
N GLY A 156 -6.21 6.97 -5.38
CA GLY A 156 -7.44 6.42 -5.95
C GLY A 156 -7.47 4.89 -6.01
N LYS A 157 -6.57 4.20 -5.32
CA LYS A 157 -6.54 2.73 -5.29
C LYS A 157 -7.56 2.18 -4.31
N HIS A 158 -8.26 1.13 -4.73
CA HIS A 158 -9.16 0.36 -3.88
C HIS A 158 -8.36 -0.68 -3.09
N ALA A 159 -8.55 -0.75 -1.78
CA ALA A 159 -7.87 -1.70 -0.92
C ALA A 159 -8.70 -2.09 0.30
N ARG A 160 -8.10 -2.96 1.14
CA ARG A 160 -8.67 -3.45 2.40
C ARG A 160 -7.85 -2.94 3.57
N TRP A 161 -8.53 -2.41 4.57
CA TRP A 161 -8.01 -2.09 5.89
C TRP A 161 -8.78 -2.84 6.97
N GLU A 162 -8.31 -2.74 8.20
CA GLU A 162 -8.99 -3.29 9.37
C GLU A 162 -9.66 -2.18 10.18
N ARG A 163 -10.84 -2.48 10.72
CA ARG A 163 -11.64 -1.51 11.48
C ARG A 163 -10.95 -1.06 12.76
N TYR A 164 -10.07 -1.88 13.33
CA TYR A 164 -9.29 -1.49 14.50
C TYR A 164 -8.20 -0.46 14.20
N ASP A 165 -7.79 -0.31 12.93
CA ASP A 165 -6.83 0.70 12.47
C ASP A 165 -7.49 2.02 12.10
N VAL A 166 -8.82 2.09 12.12
CA VAL A 166 -9.57 3.32 11.86
C VAL A 166 -9.50 4.24 13.09
N LEU A 167 -8.96 5.45 12.92
CA LEU A 167 -8.93 6.48 13.96
C LEU A 167 -10.32 7.12 14.16
N GLY A 168 -11.09 7.25 13.07
CA GLY A 168 -12.44 7.79 13.06
C GLY A 168 -12.81 8.41 11.72
N GLU A 169 -14.00 8.99 11.63
CA GLU A 169 -14.41 9.82 10.49
C GLU A 169 -13.68 11.15 10.57
N ILE A 170 -13.03 11.58 9.48
CA ILE A 170 -12.29 12.85 9.48
C ILE A 170 -13.26 14.01 9.71
N LYS A 171 -12.94 14.92 10.63
CA LYS A 171 -13.76 16.12 10.84
C LYS A 171 -13.77 16.99 9.57
N PRO A 172 -14.93 17.50 9.12
CA PRO A 172 -15.00 18.30 7.89
C PRO A 172 -14.05 19.50 7.86
N GLU A 173 -13.82 20.15 9.01
CA GLU A 173 -12.90 21.28 9.18
C GLU A 173 -11.41 20.88 9.16
N LYS A 174 -11.10 19.60 9.40
CA LYS A 174 -9.74 19.04 9.33
C LYS A 174 -9.43 18.43 7.95
N MET A 175 -10.44 18.24 7.11
CA MET A 175 -10.26 17.69 5.78
C MET A 175 -9.57 18.70 4.86
N PRO A 176 -8.38 18.38 4.31
CA PRO A 176 -7.66 19.29 3.44
C PRO A 176 -8.32 19.39 2.05
N ASP A 177 -8.07 20.50 1.36
CA ASP A 177 -8.77 20.80 0.10
C ASP A 177 -8.46 19.79 -1.02
N TRP A 178 -7.21 19.31 -1.11
CA TRP A 178 -6.83 18.25 -2.04
C TRP A 178 -7.66 16.98 -1.84
N ALA A 179 -8.01 16.64 -0.59
CA ALA A 179 -8.79 15.46 -0.27
C ALA A 179 -10.27 15.65 -0.66
N LYS A 180 -10.81 16.87 -0.50
CA LYS A 180 -12.17 17.21 -0.96
C LYS A 180 -12.29 17.10 -2.48
N GLU A 181 -11.27 17.57 -3.20
CA GLU A 181 -11.18 17.44 -4.66
C GLU A 181 -11.07 15.96 -5.09
N ALA A 182 -10.19 15.19 -4.44
CA ALA A 182 -10.03 13.76 -4.70
C ALA A 182 -11.33 12.98 -4.44
N LEU A 183 -12.01 13.25 -3.33
CA LEU A 183 -13.31 12.68 -2.99
C LEU A 183 -14.34 12.94 -4.10
N THR A 184 -14.43 14.18 -4.58
CA THR A 184 -15.36 14.56 -5.66
C THR A 184 -15.04 13.82 -6.96
N LYS A 185 -13.76 13.67 -7.30
CA LYS A 185 -13.31 12.91 -8.48
C LYS A 185 -13.71 11.44 -8.38
N ILE A 186 -13.43 10.79 -7.25
CA ILE A 186 -13.76 9.38 -7.00
C ILE A 186 -15.28 9.16 -7.10
N GLN A 187 -16.08 9.97 -6.42
CA GLN A 187 -17.54 9.84 -6.45
C GLN A 187 -18.13 10.04 -7.85
N THR A 188 -17.58 10.97 -8.63
CA THR A 188 -17.98 11.18 -10.04
C THR A 188 -17.68 9.95 -10.89
N GLN A 189 -16.47 9.37 -10.74
CA GLN A 189 -16.08 8.16 -11.48
C GLN A 189 -16.96 6.95 -11.11
N GLU A 190 -17.29 6.76 -9.83
CA GLU A 190 -18.20 5.69 -9.39
C GLU A 190 -19.61 5.83 -9.98
N LYS A 191 -20.14 7.05 -10.02
CA LYS A 191 -21.45 7.33 -10.63
C LYS A 191 -21.45 7.00 -12.12
N ALA A 192 -20.39 7.39 -12.85
CA ALA A 192 -20.24 7.09 -14.27
C ALA A 192 -20.13 5.58 -14.53
N LYS A 193 -19.38 4.83 -13.71
CA LYS A 193 -19.29 3.35 -13.80
C LYS A 193 -20.65 2.68 -13.58
N LYS A 194 -21.41 3.10 -12.58
CA LYS A 194 -22.75 2.57 -12.28
C LYS A 194 -23.75 2.84 -13.41
N GLN A 195 -23.68 4.00 -14.06
CA GLN A 195 -24.54 4.34 -15.21
C GLN A 195 -24.24 3.43 -16.41
N LYS A 196 -22.97 3.28 -16.80
CA LYS A 196 -22.58 2.38 -17.91
C LYS A 196 -23.01 0.93 -17.69
N SER A 197 -22.82 0.39 -16.48
CA SER A 197 -23.26 -0.99 -16.15
C SER A 197 -24.78 -1.20 -16.20
N ARG A 198 -25.57 -0.12 -16.10
CA ARG A 198 -27.04 -0.17 -16.21
C ARG A 198 -27.51 -0.04 -17.65
N GLU A 199 -26.74 0.61 -18.51
CA GLU A 199 -27.03 0.74 -19.95
C GLU A 199 -26.61 -0.51 -20.74
N GLU A 200 -25.64 -1.28 -20.23
CA GLU A 200 -25.17 -2.55 -20.81
C GLU A 200 -25.98 -3.79 -20.36
N ARG A 201 -27.01 -3.61 -19.52
CA ARG A 201 -27.91 -4.67 -19.02
C ARG A 201 -29.30 -4.57 -19.64
#